data_AF-A0A814KFJ3-F1
#
_entry.id   AF-A0A814KFJ3-F1
#
_cell.length_a   1.000
_cell.length_b   1.000
_cell.length_c   1.000
_cell.angle_alpha   90.00
_cell.angle_beta   90.00
_cell.angle_gamma   90.00
#
_symmetry.space_group_name_H-M   'P 1'
#
loop_
_entity.id
_entity.type
_entity.pdbx_description
1 polymer ?
#
loop_
_entity_poly.entity_id
_entity_poly.type
_entity_poly.pdbx_seq_one_letter_code
_entity_poly.pdbx_strand_id
1 'polypeptide(L)'
;MFFSICFIGRLLISCIILSPILFWHSITYLTKDYYCYVKFTQTAGILWLAFGIYGIPLLLLSLLYLRITIFLRRQPNNQLLIVKKRQQRDLVVFRRILITVGFLVILGIPPIVLLIMSQITGEEPALAFRLIWPFISLTMIGSSVSLIIFTSQLKSIILKIIHHNRVMPEPRP
;
A
#
# COMPACT_ATOMS: atom_id res chain seq x y z
N MET A 1 24.42 0.66 -0.10
CA MET A 1 24.26 1.77 0.87
C MET A 1 22.88 2.43 0.79
N PHE A 2 22.44 2.94 -0.37
CA PHE A 2 21.11 3.57 -0.55
C PHE A 2 19.92 2.66 -0.15
N PHE A 3 20.00 1.37 -0.49
CA PHE A 3 18.97 0.39 -0.14
C PHE A 3 18.80 0.21 1.38
N SER A 4 19.92 0.11 2.12
CA SER A 4 19.91 -0.02 3.57
C SER A 4 19.32 1.21 4.26
N ILE A 5 19.61 2.41 3.75
CA ILE A 5 19.04 3.66 4.28
C ILE A 5 17.53 3.71 4.05
N CYS A 6 17.04 3.35 2.85
CA CYS A 6 15.61 3.27 2.58
C CYS A 6 14.90 2.22 3.44
N PHE A 7 15.55 1.09 3.72
CA PHE A 7 15.01 0.04 4.58
C PHE A 7 14.88 0.50 6.03
N ILE A 8 15.94 1.08 6.58
CA ILE A 8 15.94 1.64 7.94
C ILE A 8 14.90 2.77 8.06
N GLY A 9 14.84 3.65 7.06
CA GLY A 9 13.84 4.73 7.02
C GLY A 9 12.40 4.21 7.02
N ARG A 10 12.10 3.18 6.21
CA ARG A 10 10.78 2.53 6.22
C ARG A 10 10.46 1.92 7.58
N LEU A 11 11.43 1.26 8.20
CA LEU A 11 11.24 0.60 9.49
C LEU A 11 10.94 1.63 10.58
N LEU A 12 11.71 2.72 10.64
CA LEU A 12 11.48 3.82 11.58
C LEU A 12 10.11 4.48 11.37
N ILE A 13 9.73 4.78 10.13
CA ILE A 13 8.41 5.37 9.82
C ILE A 13 7.28 4.42 10.25
N SER A 14 7.39 3.13 9.96
CA SER A 14 6.40 2.13 10.39
C SER A 14 6.29 2.07 11.91
N CYS A 15 7.43 2.08 12.63
CA CYS A 15 7.43 2.11 14.09
C CYS A 15 6.77 3.38 14.64
N ILE A 16 7.04 4.54 14.05
CA ILE A 16 6.42 5.82 14.46
C ILE A 16 4.91 5.78 14.22
N ILE A 17 4.44 5.27 13.09
CA ILE A 17 3.01 5.19 12.76
C ILE A 17 2.27 4.20 13.67
N LEU A 18 2.91 3.08 14.02
CA LEU A 18 2.32 2.04 14.87
C LEU A 18 2.39 2.38 16.37
N SER A 19 3.35 3.21 16.79
CA SER A 19 3.54 3.58 18.19
C SER A 19 2.29 4.12 18.89
N PRO A 20 1.44 4.98 18.29
CA PRO A 20 0.32 5.59 19.01
C PRO A 20 -0.77 4.58 19.32
N ILE A 21 -0.89 3.52 18.51
CA ILE A 21 -1.88 2.45 18.72
C ILE A 21 -1.53 1.63 19.96
N LEU A 22 -0.24 1.38 20.19
CA LEU A 22 0.28 0.67 21.36
C LEU A 22 0.09 1.49 22.64
N PHE A 23 0.34 2.80 22.58
CA PHE A 23 0.18 3.68 23.75
C PHE A 23 -1.29 3.89 24.16
N TRP A 24 -2.24 3.87 23.21
CA TRP A 24 -3.65 4.17 23.49
C TRP A 24 -4.45 3.06 24.17
N HIS A 25 -3.82 1.91 24.51
CA HIS A 25 -4.49 0.75 25.14
C HIS A 25 -5.70 0.23 24.35
N SER A 26 -5.68 0.41 23.03
CA SER A 26 -6.78 0.04 22.13
C SER A 26 -6.92 -1.48 21.92
N ILE A 27 -6.01 -2.27 22.48
CA ILE A 27 -5.92 -3.72 22.24
C ILE A 27 -6.58 -4.46 23.40
N THR A 28 -7.68 -5.15 23.10
CA THR A 28 -8.38 -6.02 24.05
C THR A 28 -8.21 -7.48 23.67
N TYR A 29 -8.04 -8.33 24.68
CA TYR A 29 -8.00 -9.78 24.51
C TYR A 29 -9.42 -10.33 24.43
N LEU A 30 -9.76 -11.00 23.33
CA LEU A 30 -11.03 -11.70 23.23
C LEU A 30 -10.88 -13.12 23.78
N THR A 31 -11.42 -13.34 24.98
CA THR A 31 -11.37 -14.66 25.66
C THR A 31 -12.12 -15.76 24.92
N LYS A 32 -13.09 -15.41 24.07
CA LYS A 32 -13.92 -16.38 23.34
C LYS A 32 -13.16 -17.08 22.20
N ASP A 33 -12.27 -16.37 21.53
CA ASP A 33 -11.59 -16.84 20.32
C ASP A 33 -10.05 -16.76 20.44
N TYR A 34 -9.51 -16.47 21.63
CA TYR A 34 -8.09 -16.47 21.97
C TYR A 34 -7.19 -15.57 21.07
N TYR A 35 -7.70 -14.43 20.60
CA TYR A 35 -6.91 -13.44 19.85
C TYR A 35 -7.01 -12.03 20.44
N CYS A 36 -5.93 -11.25 20.23
CA CYS A 36 -5.89 -9.82 20.54
C CYS A 36 -6.42 -9.03 19.35
N TYR A 37 -7.27 -8.05 19.61
CA TYR A 37 -7.75 -7.15 18.57
C TYR A 37 -7.90 -5.71 19.04
N VAL A 38 -7.89 -4.80 18.08
CA VAL A 38 -8.13 -3.38 18.34
C VAL A 38 -9.64 -3.16 18.44
N LYS A 39 -10.10 -2.72 19.60
CA LYS A 39 -11.52 -2.48 19.84
C LYS A 39 -12.03 -1.36 18.94
N PHE A 40 -13.16 -1.58 18.27
CA PHE A 40 -13.65 -0.64 17.27
C PHE A 40 -14.28 0.61 17.87
N THR A 41 -14.54 0.60 19.18
CA THR A 41 -15.15 1.70 19.93
C THR A 41 -14.24 2.92 20.06
N GLN A 42 -12.92 2.74 19.98
CA GLN A 42 -11.94 3.81 20.20
C GLN A 42 -11.60 4.53 18.88
N THR A 43 -12.42 5.52 18.53
CA THR A 43 -12.37 6.25 17.26
C THR A 43 -11.01 6.88 16.95
N ALA A 44 -10.28 7.34 17.97
CA ALA A 44 -8.97 7.98 17.79
C ALA A 44 -7.92 7.07 17.15
N GLY A 45 -7.82 5.80 17.58
CA GLY A 45 -6.86 4.85 17.04
C GLY A 45 -7.15 4.46 15.59
N ILE A 46 -8.44 4.33 15.27
CA ILE A 46 -8.91 4.00 13.92
C ILE A 46 -8.69 5.18 12.96
N LEU A 47 -9.04 6.40 13.37
CA LEU A 47 -8.80 7.61 12.58
C LEU A 47 -7.31 7.79 12.33
N TRP A 48 -6.46 7.58 13.34
CA TRP A 48 -5.02 7.62 13.19
C TRP A 48 -4.51 6.60 12.17
N LEU A 49 -4.98 5.35 12.23
CA LEU A 49 -4.65 4.32 11.25
C LEU A 49 -5.11 4.70 9.83
N ALA A 50 -6.34 5.20 9.68
CA ALA A 50 -6.89 5.60 8.40
C ALA A 50 -6.08 6.75 7.78
N PHE A 51 -5.78 7.79 8.56
CA PHE A 51 -4.99 8.93 8.09
C PHE A 51 -3.52 8.55 7.87
N GLY A 52 -2.90 7.80 8.78
CA GLY A 52 -1.49 7.42 8.68
C GLY A 52 -1.21 6.49 7.51
N ILE A 53 -2.06 5.49 7.31
CA ILE A 53 -1.86 4.46 6.27
C ILE A 53 -2.37 4.91 4.91
N TYR A 54 -3.52 5.58 4.85
CA TYR A 54 -4.14 5.95 3.57
C TYR A 54 -4.08 7.45 3.29
N GLY A 55 -4.39 8.29 4.28
CA GLY A 55 -4.44 9.74 4.13
C GLY A 55 -3.09 10.35 3.73
N ILE A 56 -2.04 10.12 4.52
CA ILE A 56 -0.70 10.70 4.31
C ILE A 56 -0.11 10.26 2.95
N PRO A 57 -0.10 8.97 2.58
CA PRO A 57 0.43 8.56 1.27
C PRO A 57 -0.36 9.15 0.10
N LEU A 58 -1.69 9.26 0.22
CA LEU A 58 -2.54 9.81 -0.82
C LEU A 58 -2.34 11.32 -0.96
N LEU A 59 -2.21 12.05 0.15
CA LEU A 59 -1.84 13.47 0.16
C LEU A 59 -0.48 13.71 -0.48
N LEU A 60 0.55 12.96 -0.07
CA LEU A 60 1.89 13.05 -0.66
C LEU A 60 1.87 12.80 -2.17
N LEU A 61 1.16 11.75 -2.61
CA LEU A 61 1.00 11.43 -4.03
C LEU A 61 0.29 12.55 -4.80
N SER A 62 -0.77 13.12 -4.22
CA SER A 62 -1.54 14.22 -4.83
C SER A 62 -0.69 15.49 -4.99
N LEU A 63 0.12 15.84 -3.99
CA LEU A 63 1.02 16.99 -4.03
C LEU A 63 2.13 16.78 -5.07
N LEU A 64 2.72 15.59 -5.12
CA LEU A 64 3.71 15.21 -6.12
C LEU A 64 3.11 15.32 -7.53
N TYR A 65 1.88 14.86 -7.72
CA TYR A 65 1.17 14.95 -9.00
C TYR A 65 0.88 16.40 -9.41
N LEU A 66 0.40 17.22 -8.49
CA LEU A 66 0.17 18.64 -8.74
C LEU A 66 1.47 19.33 -9.16
N ARG A 67 2.58 19.08 -8.45
CA ARG A 67 3.89 19.63 -8.78
C ARG A 67 4.37 19.19 -10.17
N ILE A 68 4.25 17.90 -10.50
CA ILE A 68 4.63 17.38 -11.81
C ILE A 68 3.76 18.00 -12.92
N THR A 69 2.46 18.10 -12.71
CA THR A 69 1.51 18.64 -13.70
C THR A 69 1.75 20.14 -13.94
N ILE A 70 2.01 20.90 -12.87
CA ILE A 70 2.38 22.32 -12.97
C ILE A 70 3.72 22.46 -13.71
N PHE A 71 4.71 21.62 -13.40
CA PHE A 71 6.02 21.63 -14.06
C PHE A 71 5.87 21.31 -15.56
N LEU A 72 5.09 20.29 -15.93
CA LEU A 72 4.84 19.91 -17.31
C LEU A 72 4.12 21.01 -18.10
N ARG A 73 3.14 21.68 -17.49
CA ARG A 73 2.42 22.81 -18.11
C ARG A 73 3.32 24.03 -18.35
N ARG A 74 4.31 24.26 -17.49
CA ARG A 74 5.24 25.40 -17.61
C ARG A 74 6.39 25.14 -18.58
N GLN A 75 6.58 23.90 -19.04
CA GLN A 75 7.68 23.55 -19.92
C GLN A 75 7.30 23.78 -21.40
N PRO A 76 8.05 24.60 -22.16
CA PRO A 76 7.80 24.78 -23.59
C PRO A 76 8.06 23.49 -24.37
N ASN A 77 7.33 23.30 -25.49
CA ASN A 77 7.29 22.06 -26.28
C ASN A 77 8.65 21.67 -26.95
N ASN A 78 9.68 22.52 -26.85
CA ASN A 78 11.00 22.35 -27.47
C ASN A 78 11.99 21.46 -26.68
N GLN A 79 11.50 20.47 -25.93
CA GLN A 79 12.38 19.57 -25.22
C GLN A 79 12.98 18.49 -26.11
N LEU A 80 14.26 18.21 -25.85
CA LEU A 80 15.04 17.13 -26.43
C LEU A 80 14.29 15.79 -26.29
N LEU A 81 14.26 15.00 -27.36
CA LEU A 81 13.54 13.71 -27.47
C LEU A 81 13.88 12.74 -26.32
N ILE A 82 15.10 12.82 -25.80
CA ILE A 82 15.60 12.04 -24.64
C ILE A 82 14.84 12.41 -23.35
N VAL A 83 14.57 13.70 -23.13
CA VAL A 83 13.86 14.21 -21.95
C VAL A 83 12.38 13.80 -22.01
N LYS A 84 11.75 13.89 -23.20
CA LYS A 84 10.38 13.40 -23.44
C LYS A 84 10.24 11.89 -23.14
N LYS A 85 11.19 11.06 -23.58
CA LYS A 85 11.19 9.62 -23.27
C LYS A 85 11.31 9.34 -21.77
N ARG A 86 12.15 10.09 -21.05
CA ARG A 86 12.29 9.95 -19.58
C ARG A 86 11.00 10.34 -18.86
N GLN A 87 10.39 11.46 -19.25
CA GLN A 87 9.11 11.91 -18.69
C GLN A 87 7.97 10.91 -18.94
N GLN A 88 7.88 10.32 -20.14
CA GLN A 88 6.88 9.28 -20.41
C GLN A 88 7.08 8.04 -19.54
N ARG A 89 8.33 7.61 -19.33
CA ARG A 89 8.62 6.49 -18.43
C ARG A 89 8.18 6.79 -17.01
N ASP A 90 8.46 8.00 -16.52
CA ASP A 90 8.11 8.39 -15.16
C ASP A 90 6.57 8.51 -15.02
N LEU A 91 5.87 9.08 -16.01
CA LEU A 91 4.40 9.11 -16.07
C LEU A 91 3.76 7.73 -16.06
N VAL A 92 4.34 6.75 -16.77
CA VAL A 92 3.85 5.37 -16.76
C VAL A 92 3.98 4.77 -15.35
N VAL A 93 5.13 4.99 -14.69
CA VAL A 93 5.34 4.55 -13.29
C VAL A 93 4.34 5.23 -12.34
N PHE A 94 4.09 6.52 -12.50
CA PHE A 94 3.10 7.24 -11.70
C PHE A 94 1.67 6.76 -11.91
N ARG A 95 1.22 6.56 -13.16
CA ARG A 95 -0.12 6.03 -13.48
C ARG A 95 -0.35 4.67 -12.82
N ARG A 96 0.70 3.85 -12.79
CA ARG A 96 0.71 2.53 -12.15
C ARG A 96 0.57 2.61 -10.63
N ILE A 97 1.32 3.49 -9.98
CA ILE A 97 1.20 3.75 -8.53
C ILE A 97 -0.23 4.20 -8.19
N LEU A 98 -0.82 5.09 -9.00
CA LEU A 98 -2.21 5.53 -8.82
C LEU A 98 -3.22 4.37 -8.90
N ILE A 99 -3.07 3.46 -9.86
CA ILE A 99 -3.93 2.28 -9.99
C ILE A 99 -3.81 1.39 -8.75
N THR A 100 -2.60 1.14 -8.26
CA THR A 100 -2.37 0.32 -7.07
C THR A 100 -2.96 0.94 -5.81
N VAL A 101 -2.74 2.24 -5.62
CA VAL A 101 -3.29 2.97 -4.48
C VAL A 101 -4.81 3.02 -4.56
N GLY A 102 -5.38 3.24 -5.75
CA GLY A 102 -6.83 3.16 -5.96
C GLY A 102 -7.40 1.78 -5.60
N PHE A 103 -6.73 0.71 -6.03
CA PHE A 103 -7.12 -0.66 -5.69
C PHE A 103 -7.05 -0.92 -4.18
N LEU A 104 -5.98 -0.49 -3.52
CA LEU A 104 -5.83 -0.55 -2.06
C LEU A 104 -6.93 0.21 -1.32
N VAL A 105 -7.32 1.39 -1.80
CA VAL A 105 -8.43 2.17 -1.23
C VAL A 105 -9.75 1.42 -1.38
N ILE A 106 -10.05 0.86 -2.56
CA ILE A 106 -11.29 0.10 -2.79
C ILE A 106 -11.37 -1.13 -1.87
N LEU A 107 -10.27 -1.87 -1.73
CA LEU A 107 -10.16 -2.99 -0.77
C LEU A 107 -10.27 -2.53 0.69
N GLY A 108 -9.90 -1.29 0.99
CA GLY A 108 -10.02 -0.70 2.32
C GLY A 108 -11.45 -0.25 2.69
N ILE A 109 -12.36 -0.10 1.73
CA ILE A 109 -13.73 0.39 1.98
C ILE A 109 -14.53 -0.57 2.87
N PRO A 110 -14.59 -1.90 2.62
CA PRO A 110 -15.38 -2.81 3.45
C PRO A 110 -15.03 -2.78 4.95
N PRO A 111 -13.75 -2.78 5.38
CA PRO A 111 -13.40 -2.57 6.78
C PRO A 111 -13.93 -1.24 7.35
N ILE A 112 -13.85 -0.15 6.58
CA ILE A 112 -14.31 1.18 7.00
C ILE A 112 -15.83 1.21 7.15
N VAL A 113 -16.57 0.54 6.28
CA VAL A 113 -18.04 0.45 6.40
C VAL A 113 -18.44 -0.33 7.65
N LEU A 114 -17.78 -1.46 7.93
CA LEU A 114 -18.01 -2.24 9.15
C LEU A 114 -17.71 -1.44 10.42
N LEU A 115 -16.67 -0.60 10.38
CA LEU A 115 -16.31 0.34 11.44
C LEU A 115 -17.41 1.39 11.69
N ILE A 116 -17.94 2.00 10.63
CA ILE A 116 -19.01 2.99 10.75
C ILE A 116 -20.27 2.33 11.33
N MET A 117 -20.60 1.14 10.85
CA MET A 117 -21.75 0.36 11.37
C MET A 117 -21.60 0.04 12.86
N SER A 118 -20.40 -0.35 13.33
CA SER A 118 -20.21 -0.63 14.76
C SER A 118 -20.34 0.61 15.64
N GLN A 119 -19.94 1.78 15.14
CA GLN A 119 -20.11 3.06 15.84
C GLN A 119 -21.58 3.49 15.94
N ILE A 120 -22.38 3.24 14.90
CA ILE A 120 -23.81 3.56 14.90
C ILE A 120 -24.59 2.59 15.80
N THR A 121 -24.27 1.29 15.73
CA THR A 121 -25.03 0.23 16.42
C THR A 121 -24.60 0.10 17.89
N GLY A 122 -23.41 0.60 18.26
CA GLY A 122 -22.83 0.43 19.60
C GLY A 122 -22.33 -0.99 19.89
N GLU A 123 -22.62 -1.94 19.00
CA GLU A 123 -22.21 -3.33 19.07
C GLU A 123 -21.19 -3.66 17.98
N GLU A 124 -20.23 -4.52 18.31
CA GLU A 124 -19.25 -4.99 17.34
C GLU A 124 -19.84 -6.17 16.55
N PRO A 125 -20.03 -6.05 15.21
CA PRO A 125 -20.58 -7.13 14.43
C PRO A 125 -19.62 -8.32 14.41
N ALA A 126 -20.06 -9.48 14.92
CA ALA A 126 -19.25 -10.69 15.04
C ALA A 126 -18.60 -11.16 13.70
N LEU A 127 -19.17 -10.78 12.57
CA LEU A 127 -18.67 -11.09 11.24
C LEU A 127 -17.58 -10.13 10.74
N ALA A 128 -17.42 -8.95 11.35
CA ALA A 128 -16.44 -7.96 10.90
C ALA A 128 -15.02 -8.53 10.91
N PHE A 129 -14.67 -9.28 11.96
CA PHE A 129 -13.34 -9.85 12.08
C PHE A 129 -13.02 -10.90 11.00
N ARG A 130 -14.00 -11.74 10.68
CA ARG A 130 -13.88 -12.77 9.62
C ARG A 130 -13.77 -12.16 8.24
N LEU A 131 -14.40 -11.00 8.03
CA LEU A 131 -14.34 -10.28 6.75
C LEU A 131 -13.07 -9.44 6.65
N ILE A 132 -12.54 -8.85 7.72
CA ILE A 132 -11.36 -7.96 7.64
C ILE A 132 -10.09 -8.72 7.30
N TRP A 133 -9.87 -9.89 7.89
CA TRP A 133 -8.66 -10.69 7.68
C TRP A 133 -8.36 -11.02 6.20
N PRO A 134 -9.29 -11.58 5.41
CA PRO A 134 -9.03 -11.88 4.00
C PRO A 134 -8.74 -10.62 3.17
N PHE A 135 -9.34 -9.47 3.50
CA PHE A 135 -9.06 -8.21 2.83
C PHE A 135 -7.64 -7.72 3.12
N ILE A 136 -7.15 -7.84 4.36
CA ILE A 136 -5.75 -7.53 4.70
C ILE A 136 -4.81 -8.43 3.89
N SER A 137 -5.07 -9.74 3.83
CA SER A 137 -4.27 -10.68 3.04
C SER A 137 -4.26 -10.33 1.54
N LEU A 138 -5.43 -9.98 0.97
CA LEU A 138 -5.56 -9.54 -0.42
C LEU A 138 -4.74 -8.28 -0.71
N THR A 139 -4.72 -7.31 0.22
CA THR A 139 -3.90 -6.10 0.06
C THR A 139 -2.40 -6.40 0.08
N MET A 140 -1.94 -7.33 0.92
CA MET A 140 -0.53 -7.74 0.95
C MET A 140 -0.10 -8.43 -0.35
N ILE A 141 -0.94 -9.35 -0.86
CA ILE A 141 -0.70 -10.03 -2.14
C ILE A 141 -0.71 -9.00 -3.29
N GLY A 142 -1.72 -8.13 -3.34
CA GLY A 142 -1.83 -7.07 -4.34
C GLY A 142 -0.63 -6.12 -4.35
N SER A 143 -0.10 -5.77 -3.18
CA SER A 143 1.09 -4.93 -3.05
C SER A 143 2.37 -5.64 -3.52
N SER A 144 2.50 -6.94 -3.26
CA SER A 144 3.63 -7.76 -3.72
C SER A 144 3.62 -7.94 -5.24
N VAL A 145 2.45 -8.23 -5.82
CA VAL A 145 2.27 -8.33 -7.28
C VAL A 145 2.53 -6.98 -7.94
N SER A 146 2.07 -5.89 -7.32
CA SER A 146 2.34 -4.53 -7.77
C SER A 146 3.85 -4.24 -7.85
N LEU A 147 4.62 -4.59 -6.81
CA LEU A 147 6.07 -4.41 -6.80
C LEU A 147 6.77 -5.13 -7.97
N ILE A 148 6.31 -6.34 -8.30
CA ILE A 148 6.81 -7.14 -9.44
C ILE A 148 6.51 -6.48 -10.78
N ILE A 149 5.29 -5.97 -10.97
CA ILE A 149 4.86 -5.37 -12.24
C ILE A 149 5.52 -4.00 -12.45
N PHE A 150 5.78 -3.24 -11.39
CA PHE A 150 6.21 -1.85 -11.48
C PHE A 150 7.70 -1.62 -11.39
N THR A 151 8.43 -2.53 -10.74
CA THR A 151 9.90 -2.43 -10.70
C THR A 151 10.47 -3.00 -11.99
N SER A 152 10.89 -2.12 -12.92
CA SER A 152 11.45 -2.54 -14.22
C SER A 152 12.64 -3.48 -14.08
N GLN A 153 13.44 -3.31 -13.02
CA GLN A 153 14.55 -4.19 -12.69
C GLN A 153 14.07 -5.59 -12.29
N LEU A 154 13.05 -5.67 -11.42
CA LEU A 154 12.49 -6.94 -10.94
C LEU A 154 11.79 -7.71 -12.07
N LYS A 155 11.03 -7.00 -12.93
CA LYS A 155 10.44 -7.58 -14.14
C LYS A 155 11.50 -8.17 -15.08
N SER A 156 12.65 -7.49 -15.25
CA SER A 156 13.74 -7.99 -16.09
C SER A 156 14.41 -9.24 -15.53
N ILE A 157 14.54 -9.34 -14.20
CA ILE A 157 15.11 -10.50 -13.51
C ILE A 157 14.15 -11.69 -13.64
N ILE A 158 12.86 -11.47 -13.41
CA ILE A 158 11.83 -12.52 -13.52
C ILE A 158 11.72 -13.04 -14.97
N LEU A 159 11.73 -12.15 -15.95
CA LEU A 159 11.74 -12.56 -17.36
C LEU A 159 12.99 -13.37 -17.71
N LYS A 160 14.16 -13.00 -17.18
CA LYS A 160 15.38 -13.80 -17.35
C LYS A 160 15.27 -15.18 -16.71
N ILE A 161 14.71 -15.29 -15.51
CA ILE A 161 14.52 -16.58 -14.81
C ILE A 161 13.51 -17.46 -15.56
N ILE A 162 12.37 -16.91 -15.97
CA ILE A 162 11.36 -17.64 -16.75
C ILE A 162 11.95 -18.10 -18.08
N HIS A 163 12.73 -17.25 -18.75
CA HIS A 163 13.34 -17.61 -20.02
C HIS A 163 14.42 -18.68 -19.84
N HIS A 164 15.21 -18.63 -18.76
CA HIS A 164 16.21 -19.64 -18.42
C HIS A 164 15.56 -21.01 -18.12
N ASN A 165 14.50 -21.04 -17.30
CA ASN A 165 13.74 -22.27 -17.01
C ASN A 165 13.04 -22.86 -18.24
N ARG A 166 12.77 -22.08 -19.29
CA ARG A 166 12.23 -22.60 -20.56
C ARG A 166 13.29 -23.26 -21.44
N VAL A 167 14.59 -22.99 -21.23
CA VAL A 167 15.67 -23.46 -22.10
C VAL A 167 16.39 -24.71 -21.55
N MET A 168 16.31 -24.96 -20.24
CA MET A 168 16.72 -26.24 -19.65
C MET A 168 15.54 -26.92 -18.96
N PRO A 169 14.83 -27.85 -19.63
CA PRO A 169 13.96 -28.77 -18.90
C PRO A 169 14.85 -29.65 -18.01
N GLU A 170 14.47 -29.72 -16.74
CA GLU A 170 15.07 -30.56 -15.70
C GLU A 170 15.35 -31.99 -16.24
N PRO A 171 16.56 -32.55 -16.09
CA PRO A 171 16.79 -33.94 -16.42
C PRO A 171 15.95 -34.78 -15.46
N ARG A 172 14.89 -35.40 -15.98
CA ARG A 172 14.04 -36.32 -15.22
C ARG A 172 14.91 -37.45 -14.63
N PRO A 173 14.77 -37.78 -13.34
CA PRO A 173 15.41 -38.95 -12.74
C PRO A 173 14.89 -40.25 -13.35
#